data_AF-A0A1A8PZN1-F1
#
_entry.id   AF-A0A1A8PZN1-F1
#
_cell.length_a   1.000
_cell.length_b   1.000
_cell.length_c   1.000
_cell.angle_alpha   90.00
_cell.angle_beta   90.00
_cell.angle_gamma   90.00
#
_symmetry.space_group_name_H-M   'P 1'
#
loop_
_entity.id
_entity.type
_entity.pdbx_description
1 polymer ?
#
loop_
_entity_poly.entity_id
_entity_poly.type
_entity_poly.pdbx_seq_one_letter_code
_entity_poly.pdbx_strand_id
1 'polypeptide(L)'
;MATLYPIILLCVYGFFSSTRPSEPFLALYLTGPDQNLTETQVVNEIFPIWTYSYLLLLFPVFLATDYLCYKPVLVLQATSLVVTYVMLWKTRGVLAMQFLEFFYGLATATEVAYYSYIYSVVEPENYKRVTAYCRSVALFGSAAGSLIGQLLFSMAGVELLYLVIITLVSATVAFSAPWFLPMPKRSLFFHKNPGATEDSPSRRSCSSQIDKVEDLQSQVSMLSRSSRAGVQNGGLLEVLKMLLKDLVQCYKSRPLLTWSVWWALATCGYFQIINYAQPLWETVRSSPDDSVYNGYVETLSTLLGALAALLVGYLPVSWSRWGELALCVLSMLMAVCVFVMDLLKNIWVCYSSYVLFRATYMLLITVVT
;
A
#
# COMPACT_ATOMS: atom_id res chain seq x y z
N MET A 1 -4.18 28.31 -6.38
CA MET A 1 -5.29 27.42 -6.79
C MET A 1 -4.85 26.29 -7.73
N ALA A 2 -3.93 26.51 -8.68
CA ALA A 2 -3.50 25.48 -9.64
C ALA A 2 -2.88 24.21 -9.01
N THR A 3 -2.23 24.32 -7.84
CA THR A 3 -1.64 23.19 -7.10
C THR A 3 -2.63 22.42 -6.22
N LEU A 4 -3.76 23.04 -5.84
CA LEU A 4 -4.75 22.40 -4.96
C LEU A 4 -5.61 21.37 -5.72
N TYR A 5 -5.93 21.66 -6.98
CA TYR A 5 -6.74 20.81 -7.85
C TYR A 5 -6.21 19.37 -8.00
N PRO A 6 -4.93 19.12 -8.39
CA PRO A 6 -4.41 17.76 -8.48
C PRO A 6 -4.36 17.05 -7.11
N ILE A 7 -4.12 17.79 -6.03
CA ILE A 7 -4.10 17.23 -4.67
C ILE A 7 -5.49 16.71 -4.29
N ILE A 8 -6.55 17.50 -4.55
CA ILE A 8 -7.93 17.08 -4.28
C ILE A 8 -8.27 15.82 -5.08
N LEU A 9 -7.94 15.78 -6.37
CA LEU A 9 -8.18 14.61 -7.22
C LEU A 9 -7.42 13.37 -6.73
N LEU A 10 -6.18 13.52 -6.26
CA LEU A 10 -5.40 12.42 -5.68
C LEU A 10 -6.00 11.94 -4.36
N CYS A 11 -6.52 12.84 -3.52
CA CYS A 11 -7.23 12.46 -2.30
C CYS A 11 -8.55 11.74 -2.61
N VAL A 12 -9.33 12.23 -3.58
CA VAL A 12 -10.56 11.55 -4.05
C VAL A 12 -10.22 10.15 -4.57
N TYR A 13 -9.21 10.05 -5.44
CA TYR A 13 -8.74 8.76 -5.94
C TYR A 13 -8.35 7.82 -4.79
N GLY A 14 -7.46 8.26 -3.88
CA GLY A 14 -6.97 7.45 -2.76
C GLY A 14 -8.07 7.05 -1.79
N PHE A 15 -9.05 7.91 -1.53
CA PHE A 15 -10.19 7.61 -0.68
C PHE A 15 -11.06 6.50 -1.29
N PHE A 16 -11.52 6.70 -2.51
CA PHE A 16 -12.45 5.75 -3.16
C PHE A 16 -11.76 4.46 -3.59
N SER A 17 -10.47 4.50 -3.96
CA SER A 17 -9.68 3.29 -4.24
C SER A 17 -9.37 2.48 -2.99
N SER A 18 -9.42 3.09 -1.79
CA SER A 18 -9.21 2.40 -0.51
C SER A 18 -10.50 2.04 0.22
N THR A 19 -11.63 2.66 -0.15
CA THR A 19 -12.94 2.36 0.45
C THR A 19 -13.50 1.08 -0.14
N ARG A 20 -13.29 -0.04 0.56
CA ARG A 20 -13.67 -1.38 0.07
C ARG A 20 -14.49 -2.17 1.10
N PRO A 21 -15.80 -1.87 1.24
CA PRO A 21 -16.67 -2.54 2.22
C PRO A 21 -16.76 -4.06 2.12
N SER A 22 -16.49 -4.65 0.96
CA SER A 22 -16.50 -6.11 0.79
C SER A 22 -15.25 -6.81 1.31
N GLU A 23 -14.12 -6.11 1.44
CA GLU A 23 -12.84 -6.76 1.80
C GLU A 23 -12.88 -7.53 3.11
N PRO A 24 -13.47 -7.04 4.22
CA PRO A 24 -13.55 -7.78 5.47
C PRO A 24 -14.31 -9.12 5.39
N PHE A 25 -15.08 -9.32 4.32
CA PHE A 25 -15.96 -10.45 4.12
C PHE A 25 -15.63 -11.24 2.85
N LEU A 26 -14.47 -10.99 2.22
CA LEU A 26 -14.12 -11.61 0.94
C LEU A 26 -14.05 -13.13 1.03
N ALA A 27 -13.36 -13.67 2.04
CA ALA A 27 -13.28 -15.11 2.25
C ALA A 27 -14.68 -15.73 2.41
N LEU A 28 -15.54 -15.10 3.24
CA LEU A 28 -16.92 -15.53 3.47
C LEU A 28 -17.77 -15.47 2.19
N TYR A 29 -17.56 -14.47 1.34
CA TYR A 29 -18.26 -14.34 0.06
C TYR A 29 -17.86 -15.44 -0.93
N LEU A 30 -16.56 -15.79 -1.00
CA LEU A 30 -16.05 -16.83 -1.89
C LEU A 30 -16.51 -18.24 -1.48
N THR A 31 -16.57 -18.51 -0.17
CA THR A 31 -17.07 -19.80 0.36
C THR A 31 -18.59 -19.83 0.56
N GLY A 32 -19.25 -18.67 0.44
CA GLY A 32 -20.69 -18.52 0.60
C GLY A 32 -21.50 -19.07 -0.57
N PRO A 33 -22.85 -19.02 -0.49
CA PRO A 33 -23.75 -19.61 -1.49
C PRO A 33 -23.63 -18.98 -2.89
N ASP A 34 -23.14 -17.73 -2.97
CA ASP A 34 -23.00 -17.00 -4.23
C ASP A 34 -21.92 -17.57 -5.16
N GLN A 35 -20.81 -18.04 -4.57
CA GLN A 35 -19.63 -18.54 -5.29
C GLN A 35 -19.40 -20.04 -5.06
N ASN A 36 -19.78 -20.54 -3.89
CA ASN A 36 -19.78 -21.96 -3.51
C ASN A 36 -18.43 -22.66 -3.74
N LEU A 37 -17.34 -21.98 -3.42
CA LEU A 37 -15.98 -22.52 -3.51
C LEU A 37 -15.57 -23.17 -2.19
N THR A 38 -14.71 -24.17 -2.25
CA THR A 38 -14.17 -24.76 -1.02
C THR A 38 -13.09 -23.86 -0.43
N GLU A 39 -12.93 -23.90 0.89
CA GLU A 39 -11.86 -23.17 1.57
C GLU A 39 -10.48 -23.52 1.00
N THR A 40 -10.26 -24.81 0.69
CA THR A 40 -9.01 -25.29 0.08
C THR A 40 -8.75 -24.68 -1.29
N GLN A 41 -9.78 -24.49 -2.13
CA GLN A 41 -9.63 -23.83 -3.44
C GLN A 41 -9.26 -22.35 -3.25
N VAL A 42 -9.94 -21.66 -2.32
CA VAL A 42 -9.66 -20.25 -2.04
C VAL A 42 -8.23 -20.05 -1.56
N VAL A 43 -7.81 -20.81 -0.55
CA VAL A 43 -6.51 -20.67 0.12
C VAL A 43 -5.34 -21.14 -0.73
N ASN A 44 -5.48 -22.28 -1.44
CA ASN A 44 -4.37 -22.92 -2.15
C ASN A 44 -4.32 -22.62 -3.65
N GLU A 45 -5.46 -22.34 -4.30
CA GLU A 45 -5.51 -22.17 -5.75
C GLU A 45 -5.76 -20.73 -6.18
N ILE A 46 -6.51 -19.94 -5.39
CA ILE A 46 -6.92 -18.58 -5.78
C ILE A 46 -5.98 -17.53 -5.18
N PHE A 47 -5.92 -17.40 -3.86
CA PHE A 47 -5.12 -16.38 -3.16
C PHE A 47 -3.63 -16.33 -3.54
N PRO A 48 -2.94 -17.47 -3.81
CA PRO A 48 -1.54 -17.42 -4.23
C PRO A 48 -1.32 -16.69 -5.56
N ILE A 49 -2.31 -16.66 -6.46
CA ILE A 49 -2.20 -16.01 -7.76
C ILE A 49 -1.94 -14.50 -7.61
N TRP A 50 -2.57 -13.86 -6.62
CA TRP A 50 -2.28 -12.45 -6.30
C TRP A 50 -0.81 -12.24 -5.96
N THR A 51 -0.24 -13.09 -5.11
CA THR A 51 1.16 -12.98 -4.68
C THR A 51 2.13 -13.19 -5.85
N TYR A 52 1.92 -14.23 -6.66
CA TYR A 52 2.81 -14.54 -7.78
C TYR A 52 2.68 -13.52 -8.92
N SER A 53 1.47 -13.06 -9.22
CA SER A 53 1.25 -12.02 -10.23
C SER A 53 1.85 -10.69 -9.78
N TYR A 54 1.66 -10.30 -8.52
CA TYR A 54 2.28 -9.09 -7.97
C TYR A 54 3.81 -9.13 -8.09
N LEU A 55 4.44 -10.25 -7.71
CA LEU A 55 5.89 -10.45 -7.84
C LEU A 55 6.36 -10.31 -9.30
N LEU A 56 5.67 -10.96 -10.24
CA LEU A 56 6.02 -10.92 -11.65
C LEU A 56 5.85 -9.50 -12.24
N LEU A 57 4.82 -8.77 -11.81
CA LEU A 57 4.46 -7.47 -12.34
C LEU A 57 5.21 -6.30 -11.70
N LEU A 58 5.79 -6.46 -10.51
CA LEU A 58 6.53 -5.41 -9.79
C LEU A 58 7.63 -4.76 -10.64
N PHE A 59 8.49 -5.57 -11.26
CA PHE A 59 9.60 -5.08 -12.08
C PHE A 59 9.15 -4.36 -13.36
N PRO A 60 8.28 -4.93 -14.22
CA PRO A 60 7.82 -4.25 -15.42
C PRO A 60 6.99 -3.00 -15.09
N VAL A 61 6.14 -3.04 -14.07
CA VAL A 61 5.35 -1.88 -13.64
C VAL A 61 6.25 -0.77 -13.10
N PHE A 62 7.30 -1.10 -12.32
CA PHE A 62 8.27 -0.12 -11.86
C PHE A 62 8.92 0.66 -13.02
N LEU A 63 9.38 -0.05 -14.06
CA LEU A 63 9.96 0.59 -15.25
C LEU A 63 8.91 1.37 -16.04
N ALA A 64 7.72 0.79 -16.23
CA ALA A 64 6.62 1.41 -16.97
C ALA A 64 6.11 2.69 -16.29
N THR A 65 6.13 2.73 -14.95
CA THR A 65 5.68 3.88 -14.16
C THR A 65 6.45 5.15 -14.50
N ASP A 66 7.78 5.05 -14.59
CA ASP A 66 8.59 6.21 -14.97
C ASP A 66 8.55 6.48 -16.47
N TYR A 67 8.56 5.42 -17.30
CA TYR A 67 8.51 5.57 -18.76
C TYR A 67 7.21 6.24 -19.24
N LEU A 68 6.07 5.89 -18.65
CA LEU A 68 4.75 6.41 -19.02
C LEU A 68 4.37 7.70 -18.27
N CYS A 69 5.27 8.27 -17.48
CA CYS A 69 5.01 9.47 -16.67
C CYS A 69 3.81 9.31 -15.72
N TYR A 70 3.73 8.16 -15.02
CA TYR A 70 2.84 7.87 -13.88
C TYR A 70 1.32 7.83 -14.17
N LYS A 71 0.74 8.81 -14.87
CA LYS A 71 -0.72 8.94 -15.10
C LYS A 71 -1.34 7.71 -15.80
N PRO A 72 -0.76 7.15 -16.88
CA PRO A 72 -1.31 5.94 -17.51
C PRO A 72 -1.30 4.73 -16.57
N VAL A 73 -0.32 4.64 -15.68
CA VAL A 73 -0.23 3.56 -14.69
C VAL A 73 -1.28 3.72 -13.59
N LEU A 74 -1.63 4.96 -13.21
CA LEU A 74 -2.78 5.24 -12.33
C LEU A 74 -4.12 4.84 -12.95
N VAL A 75 -4.32 5.14 -14.24
CA VAL A 75 -5.52 4.69 -14.98
C VAL A 75 -5.55 3.17 -15.07
N LEU A 76 -4.40 2.53 -15.32
CA LEU A 76 -4.27 1.08 -15.33
C LEU A 76 -4.68 0.48 -13.99
N GLN A 77 -4.14 1.01 -12.87
CA GLN A 77 -4.50 0.58 -11.52
C GLN A 77 -6.02 0.64 -11.30
N ALA A 78 -6.63 1.77 -11.62
CA ALA A 78 -8.06 1.97 -11.41
C ALA A 78 -8.91 1.05 -12.30
N THR A 79 -8.47 0.82 -13.55
CA THR A 79 -9.12 -0.13 -14.47
C THR A 79 -9.05 -1.54 -13.92
N SER A 80 -7.89 -1.96 -13.43
CA SER A 80 -7.67 -3.28 -12.84
C SER A 80 -8.57 -3.52 -11.62
N LEU A 81 -8.76 -2.52 -10.75
CA LEU A 81 -9.72 -2.61 -9.64
C LEU A 81 -11.16 -2.78 -10.11
N VAL A 82 -11.61 -2.00 -11.12
CA VAL A 82 -12.95 -2.15 -11.69
C VAL A 82 -13.15 -3.55 -12.28
N VAL A 83 -12.18 -4.04 -13.07
CA VAL A 83 -12.22 -5.40 -13.63
C VAL A 83 -12.31 -6.45 -12.52
N THR A 84 -11.49 -6.32 -11.47
CA THR A 84 -11.50 -7.22 -10.31
C THR A 84 -12.90 -7.34 -9.70
N TYR A 85 -13.54 -6.21 -9.37
CA TYR A 85 -14.86 -6.23 -8.73
C TYR A 85 -16.02 -6.58 -9.69
N VAL A 86 -15.90 -6.27 -10.98
CA VAL A 86 -16.86 -6.75 -12.00
C VAL A 86 -16.79 -8.27 -12.11
N MET A 87 -15.58 -8.84 -12.13
CA MET A 87 -15.39 -10.29 -12.12
C MET A 87 -15.93 -10.92 -10.84
N LEU A 88 -15.66 -10.33 -9.68
CA LEU A 88 -16.15 -10.82 -8.39
C LEU A 88 -17.68 -10.90 -8.37
N TRP A 89 -18.35 -9.93 -8.98
CA TRP A 89 -19.80 -9.86 -9.08
C TRP A 89 -20.39 -10.82 -10.12
N LYS A 90 -19.79 -10.94 -11.31
CA LYS A 90 -20.41 -11.59 -12.48
C LYS A 90 -19.94 -13.00 -12.75
N THR A 91 -18.72 -13.32 -12.38
CA THR A 91 -18.09 -14.60 -12.74
C THR A 91 -18.13 -15.56 -11.57
N ARG A 92 -18.07 -16.86 -11.91
CA ARG A 92 -18.02 -17.97 -10.95
C ARG A 92 -16.98 -18.98 -11.39
N GLY A 93 -16.47 -19.74 -10.41
CA GLY A 93 -15.52 -20.81 -10.63
C GLY A 93 -14.06 -20.40 -10.40
N VAL A 94 -13.22 -21.41 -10.14
CA VAL A 94 -11.84 -21.22 -9.70
C VAL A 94 -11.00 -20.44 -10.71
N LEU A 95 -11.03 -20.82 -12.00
CA LEU A 95 -10.26 -20.14 -13.05
C LEU A 95 -10.61 -18.65 -13.15
N ALA A 96 -11.90 -18.30 -13.04
CA ALA A 96 -12.33 -16.90 -13.09
C ALA A 96 -11.79 -16.12 -11.87
N MET A 97 -11.81 -16.72 -10.68
CA MET A 97 -11.25 -16.12 -9.47
C MET A 97 -9.72 -15.99 -9.54
N GLN A 98 -9.02 -16.94 -10.17
CA GLN A 98 -7.58 -16.80 -10.43
C GLN A 98 -7.28 -15.62 -11.37
N PHE A 99 -8.06 -15.45 -12.44
CA PHE A 99 -7.91 -14.27 -13.31
C PHE A 99 -8.23 -12.97 -12.58
N LEU A 100 -9.22 -12.97 -11.69
CA LEU A 100 -9.52 -11.83 -10.81
C LEU A 100 -8.32 -11.49 -9.93
N GLU A 101 -7.72 -12.47 -9.26
CA GLU A 101 -6.55 -12.25 -8.40
C GLU A 101 -5.32 -11.75 -9.17
N PHE A 102 -5.18 -12.14 -10.45
CA PHE A 102 -4.17 -11.57 -11.33
C PHE A 102 -4.40 -10.07 -11.57
N PHE A 103 -5.63 -9.63 -11.84
CA PHE A 103 -5.95 -8.21 -12.00
C PHE A 103 -5.82 -7.45 -10.68
N TYR A 104 -6.15 -8.08 -9.55
CA TYR A 104 -5.93 -7.50 -8.25
C TYR A 104 -4.43 -7.32 -7.97
N GLY A 105 -3.60 -8.32 -8.31
CA GLY A 105 -2.14 -8.24 -8.22
C GLY A 105 -1.54 -7.15 -9.11
N LEU A 106 -2.09 -6.95 -10.31
CA LEU A 106 -1.75 -5.81 -11.17
C LEU A 106 -2.13 -4.47 -10.54
N ALA A 107 -3.29 -4.37 -9.89
CA ALA A 107 -3.68 -3.16 -9.16
C ALA A 107 -2.73 -2.87 -7.98
N THR A 108 -2.32 -3.90 -7.23
CA THR A 108 -1.32 -3.74 -6.15
C THR A 108 0.05 -3.33 -6.70
N ALA A 109 0.50 -3.93 -7.81
CA ALA A 109 1.77 -3.59 -8.46
C ALA A 109 1.84 -2.12 -8.89
N THR A 110 0.72 -1.59 -9.36
CA THR A 110 0.62 -0.23 -9.93
C THR A 110 0.39 0.85 -8.86
N GLU A 111 0.13 0.49 -7.60
CA GLU A 111 -0.04 1.44 -6.49
C GLU A 111 1.20 2.32 -6.24
N VAL A 112 2.40 1.82 -6.56
CA VAL A 112 3.64 2.62 -6.45
C VAL A 112 3.56 3.89 -7.31
N ALA A 113 2.83 3.85 -8.42
CA ALA A 113 2.61 5.01 -9.28
C ALA A 113 1.80 6.11 -8.58
N TYR A 114 0.89 5.77 -7.68
CA TYR A 114 0.09 6.75 -6.94
C TYR A 114 0.95 7.64 -6.06
N TYR A 115 1.79 7.04 -5.22
CA TYR A 115 2.69 7.81 -4.37
C TYR A 115 3.78 8.51 -5.17
N SER A 116 4.28 7.89 -6.25
CA SER A 116 5.29 8.49 -7.13
C SER A 116 4.75 9.71 -7.89
N TYR A 117 3.48 9.67 -8.31
CA TYR A 117 2.81 10.77 -9.00
C TYR A 117 2.79 12.04 -8.14
N ILE A 118 2.56 11.91 -6.81
CA ILE A 118 2.58 13.05 -5.88
C ILE A 118 3.89 13.84 -6.01
N TYR A 119 5.03 13.15 -6.03
CA TYR A 119 6.34 13.79 -6.12
C TYR A 119 6.62 14.43 -7.48
N SER A 120 5.95 13.97 -8.54
CA SER A 120 6.11 14.52 -9.90
C SER A 120 5.37 15.84 -10.14
N VAL A 121 4.31 16.12 -9.37
CA VAL A 121 3.43 17.30 -9.56
C VAL A 121 3.57 18.33 -8.45
N VAL A 122 3.96 17.91 -7.26
CA VAL A 122 4.08 18.78 -6.08
C VAL A 122 5.49 19.38 -6.01
N GLU A 123 5.63 20.55 -5.40
CA GLU A 123 6.93 21.14 -5.12
C GLU A 123 7.59 20.46 -3.89
N PRO A 124 8.94 20.35 -3.85
CA PRO A 124 9.63 19.63 -2.77
C PRO A 124 9.30 20.10 -1.35
N GLU A 125 9.01 21.39 -1.18
CA GLU A 125 8.63 21.99 0.12
C GLU A 125 7.34 21.38 0.69
N ASN A 126 6.45 20.92 -0.18
CA ASN A 126 5.12 20.40 0.18
C ASN A 126 5.04 18.87 0.18
N TYR A 127 6.09 18.14 -0.21
CA TYR A 127 6.08 16.67 -0.32
C TYR A 127 5.59 15.98 0.95
N LYS A 128 6.18 16.30 2.10
CA LYS A 128 5.80 15.66 3.37
C LYS A 128 4.33 15.88 3.70
N ARG A 129 3.83 17.10 3.52
CA ARG A 129 2.46 17.49 3.84
C ARG A 129 1.45 16.81 2.92
N VAL A 130 1.69 16.82 1.61
CA VAL A 130 0.76 16.23 0.63
C VAL A 130 0.77 14.71 0.73
N THR A 131 1.94 14.07 0.84
CA THR A 131 2.02 12.62 1.07
C THR A 131 1.29 12.22 2.35
N ALA A 132 1.44 12.97 3.44
CA ALA A 132 0.70 12.72 4.68
C ALA A 132 -0.81 12.82 4.49
N TYR A 133 -1.30 13.84 3.76
CA TYR A 133 -2.73 13.95 3.45
C TYR A 133 -3.25 12.78 2.62
N CYS A 134 -2.60 12.46 1.50
CA CYS A 134 -3.02 11.36 0.63
C CYS A 134 -3.04 10.02 1.38
N ARG A 135 -1.99 9.74 2.17
CA ARG A 135 -1.90 8.51 2.96
C ARG A 135 -2.96 8.46 4.08
N SER A 136 -3.22 9.58 4.75
CA SER A 136 -4.25 9.67 5.79
C SER A 136 -5.65 9.45 5.20
N VAL A 137 -5.93 10.03 4.03
CA VAL A 137 -7.20 9.86 3.33
C VAL A 137 -7.41 8.42 2.85
N ALA A 138 -6.35 7.76 2.35
CA ALA A 138 -6.40 6.35 1.98
C ALA A 138 -6.68 5.44 3.20
N LEU A 139 -5.97 5.65 4.31
CA LEU A 139 -6.21 4.92 5.57
C LEU A 139 -7.62 5.16 6.11
N PHE A 140 -8.09 6.40 6.07
CA PHE A 140 -9.46 6.74 6.45
C PHE A 140 -10.49 6.06 5.55
N GLY A 141 -10.25 6.02 4.23
CA GLY A 141 -11.09 5.28 3.28
C GLY A 141 -11.17 3.79 3.59
N SER A 142 -10.04 3.15 3.89
CA SER A 142 -10.01 1.73 4.29
C SER A 142 -10.76 1.47 5.60
N ALA A 143 -10.54 2.29 6.63
CA ALA A 143 -11.24 2.18 7.91
C ALA A 143 -12.75 2.44 7.77
N ALA A 144 -13.14 3.45 7.00
CA ALA A 144 -14.53 3.78 6.71
C ALA A 144 -15.21 2.68 5.88
N GLY A 145 -14.54 2.16 4.85
CA GLY A 145 -15.03 1.04 4.05
C GLY A 145 -15.32 -0.18 4.91
N SER A 146 -14.36 -0.59 5.75
CA SER A 146 -14.51 -1.73 6.65
C SER A 146 -15.66 -1.54 7.65
N LEU A 147 -15.80 -0.33 8.21
CA LEU A 147 -16.86 0.00 9.16
C LEU A 147 -18.23 0.00 8.48
N ILE A 148 -18.35 0.66 7.31
CA ILE A 148 -19.57 0.69 6.51
C ILE A 148 -19.98 -0.74 6.13
N GLY A 149 -19.03 -1.57 5.69
CA GLY A 149 -19.27 -2.98 5.38
C GLY A 149 -19.84 -3.74 6.57
N GLN A 150 -19.24 -3.57 7.75
CA GLN A 150 -19.72 -4.20 8.97
C GLN A 150 -21.10 -3.72 9.40
N LEU A 151 -21.37 -2.42 9.34
CA LEU A 151 -22.68 -1.85 9.71
C LEU A 151 -23.77 -2.34 8.75
N LEU A 152 -23.49 -2.36 7.44
CA LEU A 152 -24.44 -2.87 6.44
C LEU A 152 -24.71 -4.37 6.62
N PHE A 153 -23.66 -5.16 6.84
CA PHE A 153 -23.79 -6.60 7.06
C PHE A 153 -24.56 -6.92 8.35
N SER A 154 -24.16 -6.32 9.48
CA SER A 154 -24.68 -6.71 10.81
C SER A 154 -25.96 -5.99 11.22
N MET A 155 -26.14 -4.70 10.90
CA MET A 155 -27.31 -3.93 11.33
C MET A 155 -28.41 -3.88 10.27
N ALA A 156 -28.03 -3.76 9.00
CA ALA A 156 -28.99 -3.65 7.90
C ALA A 156 -29.31 -5.00 7.24
N GLY A 157 -28.64 -6.09 7.64
CA GLY A 157 -28.86 -7.43 7.10
C GLY A 157 -28.61 -7.52 5.59
N VAL A 158 -27.72 -6.68 5.06
CA VAL A 158 -27.42 -6.61 3.63
C VAL A 158 -26.60 -7.81 3.21
N GLU A 159 -27.02 -8.49 2.14
CA GLU A 159 -26.30 -9.63 1.58
C GLU A 159 -24.90 -9.24 1.09
N LEU A 160 -23.95 -10.17 1.17
CA LEU A 160 -22.54 -9.95 0.80
C LEU A 160 -22.37 -9.46 -0.65
N LEU A 161 -23.25 -9.92 -1.56
CA LEU A 161 -23.28 -9.46 -2.96
C LEU A 161 -23.40 -7.93 -3.08
N TYR A 162 -24.23 -7.30 -2.25
CA TYR A 162 -24.41 -5.85 -2.29
C TYR A 162 -23.18 -5.11 -1.76
N LEU A 163 -22.42 -5.68 -0.83
CA LEU A 163 -21.14 -5.10 -0.40
C LEU A 163 -20.12 -5.09 -1.55
N VAL A 164 -20.10 -6.14 -2.38
CA VAL A 164 -19.29 -6.20 -3.61
C VAL A 164 -19.73 -5.12 -4.59
N ILE A 165 -21.04 -4.92 -4.78
CA ILE A 165 -21.58 -3.87 -5.64
C ILE A 165 -21.20 -2.47 -5.14
N ILE A 166 -21.31 -2.21 -3.83
CA ILE A 166 -20.91 -0.92 -3.24
C ILE A 166 -19.40 -0.68 -3.43
N THR A 167 -18.59 -1.73 -3.27
CA THR A 167 -17.14 -1.64 -3.52
C THR A 167 -16.84 -1.36 -5.00
N LEU A 168 -17.59 -1.97 -5.92
CA LEU A 168 -17.50 -1.68 -7.35
C LEU A 168 -17.88 -0.22 -7.66
N VAL A 169 -18.94 0.32 -7.03
CA VAL A 169 -19.29 1.73 -7.16
C VAL A 169 -18.14 2.61 -6.68
N SER A 170 -17.52 2.31 -5.53
CA SER A 170 -16.34 3.04 -5.06
C SER A 170 -15.17 2.97 -6.07
N ALA A 171 -14.87 1.78 -6.61
CA ALA A 171 -13.82 1.59 -7.61
C ALA A 171 -14.10 2.37 -8.91
N THR A 172 -15.35 2.44 -9.38
CA THR A 172 -15.72 3.20 -10.58
C THR A 172 -15.62 4.72 -10.37
N VAL A 173 -15.95 5.21 -9.17
CA VAL A 173 -15.71 6.63 -8.82
C VAL A 173 -14.21 6.91 -8.82
N ALA A 174 -13.40 6.03 -8.20
CA ALA A 174 -11.95 6.14 -8.21
C ALA A 174 -11.40 6.14 -9.66
N PHE A 175 -11.93 5.31 -10.55
CA PHE A 175 -11.53 5.28 -11.96
C PHE A 175 -11.67 6.62 -12.68
N SER A 176 -12.65 7.45 -12.32
CA SER A 176 -12.85 8.76 -12.96
C SER A 176 -11.75 9.79 -12.63
N ALA A 177 -11.23 9.78 -11.39
CA ALA A 177 -10.35 10.85 -10.91
C ALA A 177 -9.01 10.97 -11.67
N PRO A 178 -8.28 9.87 -12.01
CA PRO A 178 -7.05 9.93 -12.76
C PRO A 178 -7.17 10.56 -14.15
N TRP A 179 -8.33 10.50 -14.81
CA TRP A 179 -8.51 11.09 -16.15
C TRP A 179 -8.33 12.61 -16.13
N PHE A 180 -8.75 13.25 -15.04
CA PHE A 180 -8.70 14.69 -14.85
C PHE A 180 -7.36 15.20 -14.29
N LEU A 181 -6.42 14.29 -13.98
CA LEU A 181 -5.09 14.66 -13.51
C LEU A 181 -4.22 15.22 -14.66
N PRO A 182 -3.37 16.23 -14.40
CA PRO A 182 -2.44 16.74 -15.39
C PRO A 182 -1.39 15.68 -15.77
N MET A 183 -0.90 15.70 -17.01
CA MET A 183 0.26 14.86 -17.39
C MET A 183 1.54 15.45 -16.77
N PRO A 184 2.29 14.68 -15.97
CA PRO A 184 3.58 15.12 -15.45
C PRO A 184 4.55 15.37 -16.60
N LYS A 185 5.23 16.51 -16.59
CA LYS A 185 6.22 16.91 -17.63
C LYS A 185 7.63 16.40 -17.34
N ARG A 186 7.85 15.78 -16.18
CA ARG A 186 9.16 15.30 -15.72
C ARG A 186 9.01 13.85 -15.24
N SER A 187 9.95 12.99 -15.63
CA SER A 187 10.13 11.67 -15.05
C SER A 187 11.53 11.56 -14.45
N LEU A 188 11.73 10.62 -13.51
CA LEU A 188 12.99 10.48 -12.76
C LEU A 188 14.15 10.00 -13.65
N PHE A 189 13.87 9.10 -14.60
CA PHE A 189 14.88 8.41 -15.41
C PHE A 189 14.81 8.78 -16.90
N PHE A 190 13.62 8.83 -17.50
CA PHE A 190 13.46 8.93 -18.96
C PHE A 190 13.25 10.36 -19.50
N HIS A 191 12.58 11.24 -18.75
CA HIS A 191 12.17 12.57 -19.23
C HIS A 191 12.71 13.69 -18.32
N LYS A 192 13.98 14.05 -18.50
CA LYS A 192 14.63 15.22 -17.87
C LYS A 192 14.66 16.39 -18.85
N ASN A 193 14.13 17.55 -18.47
CA ASN A 193 14.23 18.77 -19.29
C ASN A 193 15.64 19.39 -19.16
N PRO A 194 16.36 19.67 -20.27
CA PRO A 194 17.70 20.27 -20.24
C PRO A 194 17.74 21.79 -19.95
N GLY A 195 16.61 22.45 -19.67
CA GLY A 195 16.50 23.93 -19.68
C GLY A 195 16.21 24.62 -18.34
N ALA A 196 16.55 24.04 -17.18
CA ALA A 196 16.33 24.68 -15.87
C ALA A 196 17.62 25.13 -15.17
N THR A 197 18.66 25.44 -15.94
CA THR A 197 19.87 26.11 -15.48
C THR A 197 20.33 27.08 -16.55
N GLU A 198 19.74 28.27 -16.53
CA GLU A 198 20.41 29.53 -16.82
C GLU A 198 19.45 30.65 -16.34
N ASP A 199 19.99 31.59 -15.56
CA ASP A 199 19.37 32.78 -14.97
C ASP A 199 18.74 32.67 -13.57
N SER A 200 19.58 32.75 -12.54
CA SER A 200 19.66 33.96 -11.69
C SER A 200 20.82 33.86 -10.68
N PRO A 201 21.80 34.78 -10.70
CA PRO A 201 22.78 34.90 -9.63
C PRO A 201 22.18 35.73 -8.47
N SER A 202 22.71 35.52 -7.27
CA SER A 202 22.52 36.30 -6.03
C SER A 202 21.36 35.91 -5.09
N ARG A 203 21.70 35.23 -3.99
CA ARG A 203 21.75 35.82 -2.64
C ARG A 203 22.38 34.84 -1.65
N ARG A 204 23.57 35.20 -1.16
CA ARG A 204 24.18 34.62 0.04
C ARG A 204 23.48 35.19 1.30
N SER A 205 23.63 34.42 2.37
CA SER A 205 23.44 34.70 3.81
C SER A 205 22.02 34.95 4.32
N CYS A 206 21.50 33.97 5.09
CA CYS A 206 21.46 34.08 6.55
C CYS A 206 21.19 32.71 7.19
N SER A 207 22.04 32.36 8.16
CA SER A 207 21.94 31.21 9.05
C SER A 207 20.90 31.44 10.16
N SER A 208 20.08 30.44 10.49
CA SER A 208 19.99 29.85 11.85
C SER A 208 18.77 28.92 11.99
N GLN A 209 19.05 27.71 12.50
CA GLN A 209 18.18 26.81 13.25
C GLN A 209 16.93 26.23 12.55
N ILE A 210 16.97 24.91 12.30
CA ILE A 210 16.21 23.88 13.04
C ILE A 210 16.74 22.51 12.59
N ASP A 211 17.29 21.78 13.55
CA ASP A 211 17.77 20.40 13.43
C ASP A 211 16.63 19.42 13.10
N LYS A 212 16.99 18.31 12.42
CA LYS A 212 16.19 17.10 12.10
C LYS A 212 15.31 17.13 10.84
N VAL A 213 15.88 17.50 9.69
CA VAL A 213 15.24 17.30 8.37
C VAL A 213 16.15 16.54 7.37
N GLU A 214 17.23 15.94 7.84
CA GLU A 214 18.26 15.39 6.94
C GLU A 214 17.94 14.03 6.29
N ASP A 215 16.99 13.21 6.77
CA ASP A 215 16.88 11.83 6.25
C ASP A 215 16.11 11.70 4.91
N LEU A 216 14.95 12.35 4.78
CA LEU A 216 14.20 12.34 3.51
C LEU A 216 14.87 13.20 2.43
N GLN A 217 15.50 14.29 2.86
CA GLN A 217 16.15 15.24 1.96
C GLN A 217 17.52 14.72 1.53
N SER A 218 18.21 13.89 2.32
CA SER A 218 19.43 13.20 1.90
C SER A 218 19.17 12.06 0.93
N GLN A 219 18.05 11.33 1.02
CA GLN A 219 17.69 10.30 0.03
C GLN A 219 17.34 10.94 -1.33
N VAL A 220 16.57 12.03 -1.35
CA VAL A 220 16.27 12.79 -2.58
C VAL A 220 17.52 13.53 -3.10
N SER A 221 18.39 14.02 -2.20
CA SER A 221 19.67 14.65 -2.57
C SER A 221 20.72 13.65 -3.04
N MET A 222 20.69 12.39 -2.58
CA MET A 222 21.55 11.31 -3.08
C MET A 222 21.10 10.84 -4.45
N LEU A 223 19.79 10.68 -4.67
CA LEU A 223 19.24 10.33 -5.98
C LEU A 223 19.55 11.42 -7.03
N SER A 224 19.52 12.70 -6.61
CA SER A 224 19.88 13.83 -7.47
C SER A 224 21.38 14.10 -7.57
N ARG A 225 22.23 13.71 -6.60
CA ARG A 225 23.71 13.80 -6.70
C ARG A 225 24.35 12.66 -7.48
N SER A 226 23.83 11.42 -7.40
CA SER A 226 24.31 10.29 -8.23
C SER A 226 24.07 10.56 -9.73
N SER A 227 23.00 11.29 -10.05
CA SER A 227 22.53 11.59 -11.41
C SER A 227 23.25 12.74 -12.14
N ARG A 228 24.38 13.26 -11.65
CA ARG A 228 25.13 14.36 -12.32
C ARG A 228 25.98 13.92 -13.52
N ALA A 229 25.98 12.63 -13.88
CA ALA A 229 26.71 12.13 -15.03
C ALA A 229 25.81 12.08 -16.28
N GLY A 230 26.02 13.02 -17.19
CA GLY A 230 25.74 12.85 -18.62
C GLY A 230 24.30 13.02 -19.07
N VAL A 231 24.06 14.12 -19.80
CA VAL A 231 22.94 14.25 -20.74
C VAL A 231 23.10 13.19 -21.83
N GLN A 232 22.16 12.25 -21.93
CA GLN A 232 21.91 11.49 -23.15
C GLN A 232 20.48 10.92 -23.10
N ASN A 233 19.78 10.93 -24.24
CA ASN A 233 18.54 10.20 -24.44
C ASN A 233 18.84 8.70 -24.30
N GLY A 234 18.88 8.20 -23.06
CA GLY A 234 19.29 6.84 -22.76
C GLY A 234 18.18 5.85 -23.10
N GLY A 235 18.46 4.93 -24.01
CA GLY A 235 17.57 3.78 -24.24
C GLY A 235 17.37 2.95 -22.98
N LEU A 236 16.33 2.12 -22.93
CA LEU A 236 15.98 1.25 -21.78
C LEU A 236 17.18 0.52 -21.18
N LEU A 237 18.11 0.05 -22.03
CA LEU A 237 19.33 -0.65 -21.62
C LEU A 237 20.26 0.22 -20.75
N GLU A 238 20.35 1.52 -21.02
CA GLU A 238 21.21 2.44 -20.28
C GLU A 238 20.61 2.77 -18.91
N VAL A 239 19.29 2.96 -18.85
CA VAL A 239 18.56 3.10 -17.58
C VAL A 239 18.72 1.84 -16.74
N LEU A 240 18.59 0.64 -17.34
CA LEU A 240 18.78 -0.62 -16.64
C LEU A 240 20.21 -0.77 -16.09
N LYS A 241 21.23 -0.39 -16.87
CA LYS A 241 22.64 -0.39 -16.41
C LYS A 241 22.84 0.58 -15.24
N MET A 242 22.23 1.76 -15.29
CA MET A 242 22.31 2.75 -14.21
C MET A 242 21.63 2.23 -12.94
N LEU A 243 20.41 1.70 -13.04
CA LEU A 243 19.69 1.09 -11.92
C LEU A 243 20.47 -0.06 -11.29
N LEU A 244 21.09 -0.93 -12.10
CA LEU A 244 21.91 -2.03 -11.59
C LEU A 244 23.16 -1.52 -10.86
N LYS A 245 23.80 -0.47 -11.38
CA LYS A 245 24.96 0.15 -10.74
C LYS A 245 24.59 0.80 -9.41
N ASP A 246 23.49 1.57 -9.37
CA ASP A 246 22.98 2.20 -8.15
C ASP A 246 22.57 1.13 -7.13
N LEU A 247 21.90 0.05 -7.56
CA LEU A 247 21.53 -1.08 -6.70
C LEU A 247 22.76 -1.72 -6.05
N VAL A 248 23.79 -2.03 -6.84
CA VAL A 248 25.05 -2.58 -6.32
C VAL A 248 25.73 -1.61 -5.36
N GLN A 249 25.68 -0.31 -5.63
CA GLN A 249 26.29 0.70 -4.77
C GLN A 249 25.54 0.89 -3.45
N CYS A 250 24.21 0.95 -3.48
CA CYS A 250 23.36 1.04 -2.30
C CYS A 250 23.58 -0.14 -1.35
N TYR A 251 23.55 -1.37 -1.87
CA TYR A 251 23.69 -2.57 -1.05
C TYR A 251 25.13 -2.91 -0.61
N LYS A 252 26.13 -2.08 -0.96
CA LYS A 252 27.43 -2.10 -0.27
C LYS A 252 27.35 -1.59 1.17
N SER A 253 26.35 -0.77 1.48
CA SER A 253 26.09 -0.30 2.84
C SER A 253 25.47 -1.43 3.67
N ARG A 254 26.23 -1.93 4.65
CA ARG A 254 25.78 -3.00 5.58
C ARG A 254 24.49 -2.63 6.32
N PRO A 255 24.33 -1.39 6.86
CA PRO A 255 23.06 -0.98 7.45
C PRO A 255 21.92 -1.08 6.44
N LEU A 256 22.08 -0.50 5.24
CA LEU A 256 21.01 -0.49 4.24
C LEU A 256 20.57 -1.91 3.86
N LEU A 257 21.53 -2.81 3.62
CA LEU A 257 21.24 -4.21 3.32
C LEU A 257 20.44 -4.88 4.45
N THR A 258 20.84 -4.67 5.71
CA THR A 258 20.17 -5.25 6.87
C THR A 258 18.72 -4.76 6.99
N TRP A 259 18.53 -3.45 6.86
CA TRP A 259 17.21 -2.82 6.90
C TRP A 259 16.31 -3.27 5.75
N SER A 260 16.84 -3.37 4.53
CA SER A 260 16.07 -3.86 3.38
C SER A 260 15.69 -5.32 3.50
N VAL A 261 16.56 -6.18 4.03
CA VAL A 261 16.24 -7.60 4.28
C VAL A 261 15.13 -7.72 5.32
N TRP A 262 15.24 -6.99 6.44
CA TRP A 262 14.18 -6.97 7.45
C TRP A 262 12.86 -6.47 6.88
N TRP A 263 12.88 -5.35 6.13
CA TRP A 263 11.70 -4.77 5.51
C TRP A 263 11.04 -5.79 4.56
N ALA A 264 11.80 -6.45 3.69
CA ALA A 264 11.28 -7.45 2.77
C ALA A 264 10.63 -8.63 3.50
N LEU A 265 11.28 -9.16 4.55
CA LEU A 265 10.74 -10.27 5.34
C LEU A 265 9.49 -9.86 6.14
N ALA A 266 9.52 -8.69 6.77
CA ALA A 266 8.40 -8.18 7.58
C ALA A 266 7.19 -7.85 6.71
N THR A 267 7.38 -7.19 5.56
CA THR A 267 6.30 -6.87 4.62
C THR A 267 5.71 -8.13 3.98
N CYS A 268 6.56 -9.12 3.66
CA CYS A 268 6.09 -10.43 3.20
C CYS A 268 5.21 -11.12 4.25
N GLY A 269 5.69 -11.20 5.51
CA GLY A 269 4.92 -11.79 6.61
C GLY A 269 3.61 -11.04 6.88
N TYR A 270 3.64 -9.70 6.81
CA TYR A 270 2.43 -8.88 6.92
C TYR A 270 1.41 -9.21 5.83
N PHE A 271 1.83 -9.26 4.56
CA PHE A 271 0.93 -9.61 3.45
C PHE A 271 0.36 -11.01 3.58
N GLN A 272 1.15 -11.98 4.02
CA GLN A 272 0.66 -13.33 4.28
C GLN A 272 -0.41 -13.32 5.38
N ILE A 273 -0.17 -12.63 6.49
CA ILE A 273 -1.11 -12.62 7.62
C ILE A 273 -2.42 -11.93 7.24
N ILE A 274 -2.38 -10.77 6.57
CA ILE A 274 -3.62 -10.07 6.18
C ILE A 274 -4.44 -10.89 5.16
N ASN A 275 -3.78 -11.63 4.27
CA ASN A 275 -4.46 -12.39 3.22
C ASN A 275 -5.12 -13.67 3.77
N TYR A 276 -4.52 -14.28 4.78
CA TYR A 276 -4.98 -15.56 5.35
C TYR A 276 -5.67 -15.43 6.73
N ALA A 277 -5.72 -14.24 7.33
CA ALA A 277 -6.41 -14.02 8.61
C ALA A 277 -7.91 -14.34 8.53
N GLN A 278 -8.59 -13.93 7.46
CA GLN A 278 -10.03 -14.17 7.31
C GLN A 278 -10.36 -15.66 7.14
N PRO A 279 -9.72 -16.43 6.23
CA PRO A 279 -9.89 -17.88 6.21
C PRO A 279 -9.64 -18.52 7.59
N LEU A 280 -8.58 -18.13 8.29
CA LEU A 280 -8.30 -18.63 9.63
C LEU A 280 -9.45 -18.34 10.61
N TRP A 281 -9.99 -17.13 10.61
CA TRP A 281 -11.12 -16.77 11.47
C TRP A 281 -12.36 -17.62 11.18
N GLU A 282 -12.61 -17.96 9.92
CA GLU A 282 -13.71 -18.85 9.56
C GLU A 282 -13.49 -20.29 10.06
N THR A 283 -12.25 -20.79 10.06
CA THR A 283 -11.95 -22.13 10.63
C THR A 283 -12.05 -22.17 12.16
N VAL A 284 -11.77 -21.06 12.83
CA VAL A 284 -11.80 -20.95 14.30
C VAL A 284 -13.23 -20.73 14.81
N ARG A 285 -14.12 -20.20 13.96
CA ARG A 285 -15.51 -19.94 14.31
C ARG A 285 -16.23 -21.27 14.61
N SER A 286 -17.01 -21.28 15.69
CA SER A 286 -17.63 -22.51 16.22
C SER A 286 -18.92 -22.89 15.49
N SER A 287 -19.68 -21.90 15.01
CA SER A 287 -20.89 -22.11 14.21
C SER A 287 -20.99 -21.13 13.03
N PRO A 288 -21.54 -21.55 11.87
CA PRO A 288 -21.90 -20.63 10.78
C PRO A 288 -22.84 -19.49 11.19
N ASP A 289 -23.61 -19.68 12.27
CA ASP A 289 -24.56 -18.70 12.81
C ASP A 289 -23.92 -17.67 13.76
N ASP A 290 -22.65 -17.86 14.15
CA ASP A 290 -21.95 -16.90 15.01
C ASP A 290 -21.74 -15.59 14.25
N SER A 291 -22.02 -14.47 14.94
CA SER A 291 -21.88 -13.12 14.40
C SER A 291 -20.45 -12.83 13.96
N VAL A 292 -20.29 -12.43 12.69
CA VAL A 292 -19.00 -12.07 12.10
C VAL A 292 -18.67 -10.61 12.40
N TYR A 293 -17.47 -10.35 12.95
CA TYR A 293 -17.01 -9.01 13.35
C TYR A 293 -15.79 -8.51 12.58
N ASN A 294 -15.45 -9.17 11.46
CA ASN A 294 -14.24 -8.90 10.68
C ASN A 294 -14.06 -7.42 10.33
N GLY A 295 -15.13 -6.72 9.93
CA GLY A 295 -15.03 -5.31 9.56
C GLY A 295 -14.74 -4.38 10.74
N TYR A 296 -15.26 -4.67 11.94
CA TYR A 296 -14.86 -3.91 13.14
C TYR A 296 -13.39 -4.13 13.49
N VAL A 297 -12.90 -5.36 13.35
CA VAL A 297 -11.50 -5.73 13.61
C VAL A 297 -10.57 -5.04 12.61
N GLU A 298 -10.96 -5.00 11.34
CA GLU A 298 -10.20 -4.34 10.28
C GLU A 298 -10.19 -2.80 10.47
N THR A 299 -11.32 -2.20 10.84
CA THR A 299 -11.39 -0.78 11.22
C THR A 299 -10.51 -0.47 12.42
N LEU A 300 -10.63 -1.25 13.51
CA LEU A 300 -9.88 -1.03 14.74
C LEU A 300 -8.37 -1.19 14.50
N SER A 301 -7.95 -2.23 13.77
CA SER A 301 -6.55 -2.45 13.41
C SER A 301 -5.98 -1.32 12.56
N THR A 302 -6.76 -0.78 11.62
CA THR A 302 -6.35 0.35 10.77
C THR A 302 -6.18 1.63 11.58
N LEU A 303 -7.13 1.94 12.46
CA LEU A 303 -7.07 3.13 13.33
C LEU A 303 -5.93 3.05 14.34
N LEU A 304 -5.75 1.89 14.98
CA LEU A 304 -4.64 1.68 15.92
C LEU A 304 -3.28 1.66 15.22
N GLY A 305 -3.21 1.11 14.00
CA GLY A 305 -2.00 1.19 13.17
C GLY A 305 -1.63 2.62 12.81
N ALA A 306 -2.62 3.44 12.44
CA ALA A 306 -2.40 4.87 12.20
C ALA A 306 -1.96 5.61 13.47
N LEU A 307 -2.58 5.33 14.62
CA LEU A 307 -2.18 5.89 15.91
C LEU A 307 -0.74 5.47 16.27
N ALA A 308 -0.39 4.20 16.08
CA ALA A 308 0.94 3.68 16.35
C ALA A 308 2.02 4.37 15.50
N ALA A 309 1.74 4.58 14.21
CA ALA A 309 2.61 5.35 13.32
C ALA A 309 2.77 6.81 13.78
N LEU A 310 1.69 7.46 14.24
CA LEU A 310 1.76 8.83 14.78
C LEU A 310 2.59 8.90 16.06
N LEU A 311 2.44 7.93 16.96
CA LEU A 311 3.17 7.89 18.23
C LEU A 311 4.69 7.83 18.03
N VAL A 312 5.18 7.15 16.99
CA VAL A 312 6.63 7.10 16.67
C VAL A 312 7.23 8.51 16.53
N GLY A 313 6.48 9.45 15.95
CA GLY A 313 6.92 10.84 15.77
C GLY A 313 6.93 11.68 17.05
N TYR A 314 6.16 11.31 18.07
CA TYR A 314 6.06 12.03 19.35
C TYR A 314 6.90 11.40 20.47
N LEU A 315 7.28 10.13 20.34
CA LEU A 315 8.07 9.44 21.34
C LEU A 315 9.51 10.00 21.37
N PRO A 316 10.02 10.46 22.53
CA PRO A 316 11.38 10.97 22.68
C PRO A 316 12.42 9.84 22.72
N VAL A 317 12.30 8.87 21.81
CA VAL A 317 13.15 7.68 21.74
C VAL A 317 14.27 7.91 20.72
N SER A 318 15.50 7.59 21.11
CA SER A 318 16.64 7.56 20.19
C SER A 318 16.63 6.27 19.38
N TRP A 319 15.89 6.27 18.27
CA TRP A 319 15.77 5.11 17.37
C TRP A 319 17.12 4.61 16.83
N SER A 320 18.13 5.48 16.72
CA SER A 320 19.50 5.08 16.37
C SER A 320 20.20 4.20 17.41
N ARG A 321 19.79 4.28 18.68
CA ARG A 321 20.38 3.50 19.79
C ARG A 321 19.51 2.30 20.16
N TRP A 322 18.19 2.48 20.17
CA TRP A 322 17.23 1.48 20.65
C TRP A 322 16.47 0.76 19.53
N GLY A 323 16.60 1.21 18.28
CA GLY A 323 15.84 0.69 17.14
C GLY A 323 16.03 -0.80 16.94
N GLU A 324 17.27 -1.29 16.96
CA GLU A 324 17.58 -2.72 16.78
C GLU A 324 16.95 -3.60 17.87
N LEU A 325 17.02 -3.16 19.14
CA LEU A 325 16.38 -3.87 20.24
C LEU A 325 14.86 -3.85 20.11
N ALA A 326 14.28 -2.69 19.80
CA ALA A 326 12.85 -2.54 19.59
C ALA A 326 12.35 -3.43 18.45
N LEU A 327 13.09 -3.52 17.34
CA LEU A 327 12.78 -4.40 16.21
C LEU A 327 12.78 -5.86 16.63
N CYS A 328 13.81 -6.30 17.36
CA CYS A 328 13.89 -7.68 17.83
C CYS A 328 12.70 -8.02 18.72
N VAL A 329 12.44 -7.21 19.76
CA VAL A 329 11.36 -7.45 20.73
C VAL A 329 9.99 -7.40 20.07
N LEU A 330 9.72 -6.40 19.24
CA LEU A 330 8.42 -6.23 18.60
C LEU A 330 8.19 -7.24 17.47
N SER A 331 9.26 -7.69 16.78
CA SER A 331 9.15 -8.79 15.82
C SER A 331 8.85 -10.12 16.53
N MET A 332 9.44 -10.36 17.72
CA MET A 332 9.09 -11.51 18.56
C MET A 332 7.65 -11.42 19.05
N LEU A 333 7.18 -10.23 19.44
CA LEU A 333 5.77 -10.01 19.79
C LEU A 333 4.84 -10.32 18.62
N MET A 334 5.16 -9.88 17.41
CA MET A 334 4.40 -10.21 16.20
C MET A 334 4.34 -11.72 15.97
N ALA A 335 5.47 -12.43 16.11
CA ALA A 335 5.50 -13.88 15.98
C ALA A 335 4.61 -14.56 17.03
N VAL A 336 4.69 -14.14 18.30
CA VAL A 336 3.82 -14.66 19.37
C VAL A 336 2.34 -14.44 19.06
N CYS A 337 1.96 -13.25 18.55
CA CYS A 337 0.58 -12.97 18.16
C CYS A 337 0.08 -13.98 17.11
N VAL A 338 0.90 -14.29 16.10
CA VAL A 338 0.55 -15.25 15.05
C VAL A 338 0.40 -16.67 15.60
N PHE A 339 1.33 -17.13 16.43
CA PHE A 339 1.20 -18.46 17.07
C PHE A 339 -0.03 -18.54 17.97
N VAL A 340 -0.34 -17.47 18.71
CA VAL A 340 -1.53 -17.41 19.56
C VAL A 340 -2.83 -17.50 18.75
N MET A 341 -2.87 -16.87 17.57
CA MET A 341 -4.02 -16.95 16.65
C MET A 341 -4.30 -18.40 16.20
N ASP A 342 -3.28 -19.22 16.00
CA ASP A 342 -3.44 -20.62 15.59
C ASP A 342 -3.74 -21.56 16.77
N LEU A 343 -3.02 -21.39 17.90
CA LEU A 343 -3.04 -22.35 18.99
C LEU A 343 -4.29 -22.27 19.88
N LEU A 344 -4.79 -21.06 20.18
CA LEU A 344 -5.83 -20.88 21.19
C LEU A 344 -7.26 -21.09 20.66
N LYS A 345 -7.43 -21.27 19.34
CA LYS A 345 -8.71 -21.59 18.67
C LYS A 345 -9.91 -20.83 19.25
N ASN A 346 -9.72 -19.56 19.56
CA ASN A 346 -10.74 -18.67 20.11
C ASN A 346 -10.78 -17.39 19.30
N ILE A 347 -11.94 -17.08 18.72
CA ILE A 347 -12.08 -15.97 17.77
C ILE A 347 -11.73 -14.60 18.38
N TRP A 348 -12.06 -14.35 19.65
CA TRP A 348 -11.75 -13.09 20.32
C TRP A 348 -10.25 -12.92 20.56
N VAL A 349 -9.58 -14.02 20.88
CA VAL A 349 -8.11 -14.06 20.98
C VAL A 349 -7.48 -13.82 19.62
N CYS A 350 -8.02 -14.44 18.56
CA CYS A 350 -7.53 -14.25 17.19
C CYS A 350 -7.66 -12.78 16.75
N TYR A 351 -8.84 -12.17 16.96
CA TYR A 351 -9.08 -10.78 16.65
C TYR A 351 -8.16 -9.84 17.43
N SER A 352 -8.04 -10.02 18.74
CA SER A 352 -7.19 -9.18 19.59
C SER A 352 -5.72 -9.29 19.19
N SER A 353 -5.24 -10.51 18.91
CA SER A 353 -3.87 -10.77 18.49
C SER A 353 -3.58 -10.19 17.10
N TYR A 354 -4.54 -10.28 16.17
CA TYR A 354 -4.42 -9.66 14.84
C TYR A 354 -4.34 -8.13 14.92
N VAL A 355 -5.19 -7.50 15.74
CA VAL A 355 -5.15 -6.04 15.96
C VAL A 355 -3.78 -5.63 16.54
N LEU A 356 -3.29 -6.36 17.54
CA LEU A 356 -1.98 -6.09 18.14
C LEU A 356 -0.84 -6.30 17.14
N PHE A 357 -0.89 -7.38 16.35
CA PHE A 357 0.07 -7.66 15.27
C PHE A 357 0.13 -6.49 14.27
N ARG A 358 -1.03 -6.05 13.77
CA ARG A 358 -1.10 -4.95 12.80
C ARG A 358 -0.59 -3.62 13.37
N ALA A 359 -0.99 -3.28 14.59
CA ALA A 359 -0.52 -2.06 15.23
C ALA A 359 1.01 -2.09 15.45
N THR A 360 1.55 -3.24 15.86
CA THR A 360 2.98 -3.45 16.05
C THR A 360 3.75 -3.35 14.74
N TYR A 361 3.25 -3.97 13.66
CA TYR A 361 3.85 -3.87 12.33
C TYR A 361 3.86 -2.42 11.84
N MET A 362 2.75 -1.68 11.97
CA MET A 362 2.66 -0.29 11.55
C MET A 362 3.59 0.63 12.36
N LEU A 363 3.81 0.34 13.64
CA LEU A 363 4.82 1.02 14.44
C LEU A 363 6.22 0.76 13.88
N LEU A 364 6.59 -0.51 13.71
CA LEU A 364 7.93 -0.91 13.27
C LEU A 364 8.25 -0.37 11.87
N ILE A 365 7.33 -0.50 10.92
CA ILE A 365 7.58 -0.02 9.56
C ILE A 365 7.82 1.50 9.53
N THR A 366 7.11 2.26 10.37
CA THR A 366 7.27 3.72 10.50
C THR A 366 8.59 4.12 11.17
N VAL A 367 9.16 3.25 12.01
CA VAL A 367 10.50 3.47 12.58
C VAL A 367 11.60 3.23 11.54
N VAL A 368 11.38 2.26 10.64
CA VAL A 368 12.35 1.84 9.63
C VAL A 368 12.36 2.77 8.39
N THR A 369 11.20 3.32 8.04
CA THR A 369 11.02 4.25 6.91
C THR A 369 11.17 5.70 7.32
#